data_AF-A0A7W6DMV0-F1
#
_entry.id   AF-A0A7W6DMV0-F1
#
_cell.length_a   1.000
_cell.length_b   1.000
_cell.length_c   1.000
_cell.angle_alpha   90.00
_cell.angle_beta   90.00
_cell.angle_gamma   90.00
#
_symmetry.space_group_name_H-M   'P 1'
#
loop_
_entity.id
_entity.type
_entity.pdbx_description
1 polymer ?
#
loop_
_entity_poly.entity_id
_entity_poly.type
_entity_poly.pdbx_seq_one_letter_code
_entity_poly.pdbx_strand_id
1 'polypeptide(L)' 'MILILRGRKFGFQLEDIRQWLQIYEKEGTQAQMEAWVDMADRQLRELAEQKAQIEEAMADLKALRDETSASLNA' A
#
# COMPACT_ATOMS: atom_id res chain seq x y z
N MET A 1 -19.17 14.48 -2.22
CA MET A 1 -18.26 13.50 -2.87
C MET A 1 -17.45 12.80 -1.79
N ILE A 2 -17.57 11.48 -1.70
CA ILE A 2 -16.98 10.66 -0.62
C ILE A 2 -15.58 10.21 -1.05
N LEU A 3 -14.61 11.13 -1.09
CA LEU A 3 -13.19 10.77 -1.23
C LEU A 3 -12.60 10.26 0.11
N ILE A 4 -13.32 10.50 1.22
CA ILE A 4 -12.80 10.32 2.59
C ILE A 4 -12.89 8.87 3.09
N LEU A 5 -13.72 7.99 2.51
CA LEU A 5 -14.01 6.67 3.10
C LEU A 5 -13.25 5.48 2.51
N ARG A 6 -12.16 5.69 1.74
CA ARG A 6 -11.32 4.58 1.25
C ARG A 6 -9.83 4.66 1.60
N GLY A 7 -9.35 5.74 2.22
CA GLY A 7 -7.92 5.87 2.53
C GLY A 7 -7.36 4.70 3.36
N ARG A 8 -8.12 4.24 4.38
CA ARG A 8 -7.78 3.05 5.17
C ARG A 8 -7.65 1.76 4.36
N LYS A 9 -8.42 1.61 3.28
CA LYS A 9 -8.33 0.44 2.39
C LYS A 9 -6.97 0.39 1.66
N PHE A 10 -6.37 1.55 1.43
CA PHE A 10 -5.13 1.67 0.66
C PHE A 10 -3.88 1.74 1.53
N GLY A 11 -4.00 1.60 2.86
CA GLY A 11 -2.86 1.61 3.78
C GLY A 11 -2.52 2.97 4.39
N PHE A 12 -3.24 4.04 4.02
CA PHE A 12 -2.99 5.37 4.59
C PHE A 12 -3.28 5.42 6.09
N GLN A 13 -2.40 6.09 6.83
CA GLN A 13 -2.61 6.33 8.26
C GLN A 13 -3.71 7.37 8.46
N LEU A 14 -4.39 7.29 9.60
CA LEU A 14 -5.43 8.25 9.97
C LEU A 14 -4.88 9.68 10.09
N GLU A 15 -3.62 9.79 10.49
CA GLU A 15 -2.84 11.04 10.55
C GLU A 15 -2.70 11.68 9.18
N ASP A 16 -2.25 10.92 8.17
CA ASP A 16 -2.03 11.42 6.81
C ASP A 16 -3.34 11.91 6.17
N ILE A 17 -4.43 11.15 6.38
CA ILE A 17 -5.77 11.54 5.92
C ILE A 17 -6.22 12.84 6.59
N ARG A 18 -5.91 13.04 7.88
CA ARG A 18 -6.26 14.26 8.60
C ARG A 18 -5.50 15.46 8.06
N GLN A 19 -4.20 15.32 7.83
CA GLN A 19 -3.38 16.39 7.27
C GLN A 19 -3.84 16.78 5.87
N TRP A 20 -4.18 15.79 5.04
CA TRP A 20 -4.75 16.03 3.71
C TRP A 20 -6.08 16.80 3.75
N LEU A 21 -6.94 16.51 4.72
CA LEU A 21 -8.19 17.27 4.91
C LEU A 21 -7.94 18.71 5.36
N GLN A 22 -6.85 18.99 6.09
CA GLN A 22 -6.50 20.36 6.50
C GLN A 22 -6.01 21.23 5.34
N ILE A 23 -5.45 20.64 4.28
CA ILE A 23 -5.03 21.39 3.07
C ILE A 23 -6.23 22.08 2.41
N TYR A 24 -7.38 21.40 2.37
CA TYR A 24 -8.62 21.96 1.84
C TYR A 24 -9.06 23.24 2.56
N GLU A 25 -8.93 23.27 3.89
CA GLU A 25 -9.35 24.42 4.71
C GLU A 25 -8.50 25.67 4.45
N LYS A 26 -7.26 25.50 3.95
CA LYS A 26 -6.29 26.60 3.79
C LYS A 26 -6.08 27.04 2.35
N GLU A 27 -6.10 26.10 1.41
CA GLU A 27 -5.60 26.31 0.05
C GLU A 27 -6.64 25.98 -1.04
N GLY A 28 -7.81 25.47 -0.63
CA GLY A 28 -8.92 25.16 -1.52
C GLY A 28 -8.78 23.82 -2.25
N THR A 29 -9.67 23.59 -3.22
CA THR A 29 -9.88 22.26 -3.83
C THR A 29 -8.73 21.80 -4.72
N GLN A 30 -8.05 22.70 -5.43
CA GLN A 30 -6.96 22.33 -6.33
C GLN A 30 -5.74 21.79 -5.58
N ALA A 31 -5.28 22.51 -4.55
CA ALA A 31 -4.17 22.07 -3.71
C ALA A 31 -4.45 20.72 -3.03
N GLN A 32 -5.70 20.47 -2.62
CA GLN A 32 -6.10 19.18 -2.08
C GLN A 32 -5.99 18.04 -3.12
N MET A 33 -6.36 18.29 -4.38
CA MET A 33 -6.26 17.28 -5.44
C MET A 33 -4.81 16.98 -5.80
N GLU A 34 -3.95 17.99 -5.88
CA GLU A 34 -2.51 17.83 -6.12
C GLU A 34 -1.86 17.02 -4.98
N ALA A 35 -2.14 17.38 -3.72
CA ALA A 35 -1.66 16.63 -2.56
C ALA A 35 -2.16 15.17 -2.54
N TRP A 36 -3.39 14.92 -3.00
CA TRP A 36 -3.92 13.56 -3.10
C TRP A 36 -3.15 12.71 -4.11
N VAL A 37 -2.84 13.27 -5.28
CA VAL A 37 -2.06 12.57 -6.32
C VAL A 37 -0.69 12.19 -5.79
N ASP A 38 0.00 13.12 -5.13
CA ASP A 38 1.31 12.86 -4.52
C ASP A 38 1.26 11.76 -3.44
N MET A 39 0.24 11.78 -2.59
CA MET A 39 0.03 10.74 -1.58
C MET A 39 -0.24 9.37 -2.22
N ALA A 40 -1.08 9.34 -3.27
CA ALA A 40 -1.40 8.11 -3.99
C ALA A 40 -0.17 7.51 -4.67
N ASP A 41 0.67 8.33 -5.31
CA ASP A 41 1.89 7.88 -5.98
C ASP A 41 2.88 7.25 -5.00
N ARG A 42 3.05 7.84 -3.82
CA ARG A 42 3.87 7.26 -2.75
C ARG A 42 3.32 5.92 -2.29
N GLN A 43 2.01 5.86 -1.99
CA GLN A 43 1.38 4.64 -1.51
C GLN A 43 1.42 3.50 -2.54
N LEU A 44 1.27 3.82 -3.84
CA LEU A 44 1.38 2.84 -4.91
C LEU A 44 2.79 2.23 -4.98
N ARG A 45 3.84 3.03 -4.80
CA ARG A 45 5.23 2.51 -4.76
C ARG A 45 5.44 1.59 -3.57
N GLU A 46 4.97 1.98 -2.38
CA GLU A 46 5.05 1.14 -1.19
C GLU A 46 4.32 -0.19 -1.35
N LEU A 47 3.10 -0.17 -1.91
CA LEU A 47 2.33 -1.39 -2.18
C LEU A 47 3.01 -2.29 -3.22
N ALA A 48 3.64 -1.70 -4.24
CA ALA A 48 4.38 -2.46 -5.25
C ALA A 48 5.61 -3.16 -4.63
N GLU A 49 6.33 -2.46 -3.76
CA GLU A 49 7.47 -3.01 -3.02
C GLU A 49 7.04 -4.15 -2.07
N GLN A 50 6.00 -3.92 -1.27
CA GLN A 50 5.44 -4.96 -0.39
C GLN A 50 4.98 -6.19 -1.18
N LYS A 51 4.36 -5.98 -2.35
CA LYS A 51 3.96 -7.08 -3.23
C LYS A 51 5.18 -7.89 -3.68
N ALA A 52 6.26 -7.24 -4.14
CA ALA A 52 7.46 -7.91 -4.59
C ALA A 52 8.09 -8.76 -3.46
N GLN A 53 8.18 -8.20 -2.25
CA GLN A 53 8.70 -8.91 -1.08
C GLN A 53 7.85 -10.14 -0.70
N ILE A 54 6.53 -10.02 -0.78
CA ILE A 54 5.62 -11.15 -0.53
C ILE A 54 5.79 -12.22 -1.61
N GLU A 55 5.89 -11.83 -2.89
CA GLU A 55 6.11 -12.77 -3.99
C GLU A 55 7.42 -13.56 -3.82
N GLU A 56 8.50 -12.88 -3.43
CA GLU A 56 9.79 -13.51 -3.11
C GLU A 56 9.68 -14.50 -1.95
N ALA A 57 9.14 -14.06 -0.80
CA ALA A 57 8.96 -14.92 0.37
C ALA A 57 8.08 -16.14 0.08
N MET A 58 7.05 -15.99 -0.75
CA MET A 58 6.19 -17.08 -1.19
C MET A 58 6.94 -18.08 -2.07
N ALA A 59 7.80 -17.61 -2.98
CA ALA A 59 8.62 -18.46 -3.83
C ALA A 59 9.60 -19.30 -3.00
N ASP A 60 10.30 -18.66 -2.06
CA ASP A 60 11.25 -19.33 -1.16
C ASP A 60 10.57 -20.38 -0.28
N LEU A 61 9.44 -20.02 0.34
CA LEU A 61 8.69 -20.94 1.18
C LEU A 61 8.18 -22.15 0.37
N LYS A 62 7.76 -21.93 -0.87
CA LYS A 62 7.30 -23.01 -1.75
C LYS A 62 8.44 -23.93 -2.13
N ALA A 63 9.61 -23.39 -2.50
CA ALA A 63 10.79 -24.19 -2.82
C ALA A 63 11.20 -25.07 -1.64
N LEU A 64 11.33 -24.49 -0.44
CA LEU A 64 11.65 -25.24 0.78
C LEU A 64 10.63 -26.34 1.09
N ARG A 65 9.34 -26.04 0.93
CA ARG A 65 8.25 -27.00 1.12
C ARG A 65 8.32 -28.16 0.13
N ASP A 66 8.60 -27.88 -1.14
CA ASP A 66 8.68 -28.89 -2.20
C ASP A 66 9.92 -29.79 -2.03
N GLU A 67 11.07 -29.21 -1.67
CA GLU A 67 12.29 -29.95 -1.30
C GLU A 67 12.06 -30.88 -0.10
N THR A 68 11.44 -30.35 0.96
CA THR A 68 11.10 -31.14 2.16
C THR A 68 10.14 -32.27 1.80
N SER A 69 9.11 -31.99 1.00
CA SER A 69 8.15 -32.99 0.56
C SER A 69 8.79 -34.08 -0.32
N ALA A 70 9.78 -33.75 -1.14
CA ALA A 70 10.51 -34.73 -1.93
C ALA A 70 11.37 -35.64 -1.04
N SER A 71 12.03 -35.09 -0.01
CA SER A 71 12.84 -35.87 0.93
C SER A 71 12.05 -36.87 1.78
N LEU A 72 10.75 -36.63 2.00
CA LEU A 72 9.87 -37.53 2.75
C LEU A 72 9.35 -38.72 1.93
N ASN A 73 9.42 -38.63 0.60
CA ASN A 73 8.95 -39.67 -0.33
C ASN A 73 10.10 -40.42 -1.00
N ALA A 74 11.35 -40.15 -0.61
CA ALA A 74 12.57 -40.83 -1.06
C ALA A 74 12.98 -41.90 -0.04
#